data_AF-A0A4U0ZGU9-F1
#
_entry.id   AF-A0A4U0ZGU9-F1
#
_cell.length_a   1.000
_cell.length_b   1.000
_cell.length_c   1.000
_cell.angle_alpha   90.00
_cell.angle_beta   90.00
_cell.angle_gamma   90.00
#
_symmetry.space_group_name_H-M   'P 1'
#
loop_
_entity.id
_entity.type
_entity.pdbx_description
1 polymer ?
#
loop_
_entity_poly.entity_id
_entity_poly.type
_entity_poly.pdbx_seq_one_letter_code
_entity_poly.pdbx_strand_id
1 'polypeptide(L)' 'MLKQDIHKSWQRFKVGLSIFVVGVLLLFTLSELHASLHYLSLFILFIGFAIAMLGYFGIFVQRFSFIKNKKPPPRF' A
#
# COMPACT_ATOMS: atom_id res chain seq x y z
N MET A 1 -13.00 -16.92 -6.57
CA MET A 1 -13.01 -15.43 -6.57
C MET A 1 -11.96 -14.82 -5.64
N LEU A 2 -11.85 -15.19 -4.35
CA LEU A 2 -10.86 -14.66 -3.37
C LEU A 2 -9.37 -14.60 -3.82
N LYS A 3 -8.92 -15.45 -4.74
CA LYS A 3 -7.52 -15.48 -5.19
C LYS A 3 -7.21 -14.30 -6.13
N GLN A 4 -8.18 -13.81 -6.90
CA GLN A 4 -7.98 -12.68 -7.82
C GLN A 4 -7.89 -11.34 -7.07
N ASP A 5 -8.64 -11.18 -5.97
CA ASP A 5 -8.62 -9.97 -5.15
C ASP A 5 -7.27 -9.74 -4.44
N ILE A 6 -6.58 -10.82 -4.02
CA ILE A 6 -5.20 -10.74 -3.50
C ILE A 6 -4.24 -10.19 -4.53
N HIS A 7 -4.25 -10.74 -5.75
CA HIS A 7 -3.27 -10.34 -6.77
C HIS A 7 -3.45 -8.89 -7.16
N LYS A 8 -4.70 -8.42 -7.25
CA LYS A 8 -5.03 -7.02 -7.53
C LYS A 8 -4.63 -6.09 -6.37
N SER A 9 -4.89 -6.49 -5.13
CA SER A 9 -4.50 -5.72 -3.92
C SER A 9 -2.98 -5.66 -3.76
N TRP A 10 -2.29 -6.77 -4.06
CA TRP A 10 -0.83 -6.86 -4.10
C TRP A 10 -0.21 -6.02 -5.21
N GLN A 11 -0.82 -5.99 -6.40
CA GLN A 11 -0.40 -5.09 -7.48
C GLN A 11 -0.57 -3.62 -7.07
N ARG A 12 -1.73 -3.24 -6.50
CA ARG A 12 -1.95 -1.88 -5.99
C ARG A 12 -0.95 -1.50 -4.90
N PHE A 13 -0.64 -2.42 -3.99
CA PHE A 13 0.41 -2.22 -2.98
C PHE A 13 1.77 -1.95 -3.62
N LYS A 14 2.20 -2.79 -4.58
CA LYS A 14 3.49 -2.61 -5.28
C LYS A 14 3.56 -1.31 -6.08
N VAL A 15 2.47 -0.93 -6.75
CA VAL A 15 2.38 0.34 -7.49
C VAL A 15 2.47 1.52 -6.53
N GLY A 16 1.69 1.52 -5.45
CA GLY A 16 1.74 2.56 -4.42
C GLY A 16 3.13 2.66 -3.78
N LEU A 17 3.75 1.52 -3.46
CA LEU A 17 5.11 1.45 -2.91
C LEU A 17 6.14 2.03 -3.89
N SER A 18 6.02 1.74 -5.19
CA SER A 18 6.92 2.29 -6.20
C SER A 18 6.78 3.82 -6.30
N ILE A 19 5.54 4.33 -6.31
CA ILE A 19 5.26 5.78 -6.30
C ILE A 19 5.80 6.43 -5.03
N PHE A 20 5.64 5.77 -3.87
CA PHE A 20 6.18 6.24 -2.60
C PHE A 20 7.70 6.34 -2.63
N VAL A 21 8.41 5.30 -3.09
CA VAL A 21 9.88 5.31 -3.20
C VAL A 21 10.35 6.40 -4.15
N VAL A 22 9.67 6.60 -5.28
CA VAL A 22 9.95 7.71 -6.21
C VAL A 22 9.74 9.06 -5.50
N GLY A 23 8.65 9.23 -4.74
CA GLY A 23 8.40 10.43 -3.93
C GLY A 23 9.50 10.69 -2.90
N VAL A 24 10.01 9.66 -2.22
CA VAL A 24 11.15 9.76 -1.29
C VAL A 24 12.39 10.25 -2.04
N LEU A 25 12.70 9.64 -3.19
CA LEU A 25 13.87 10.02 -3.98
C LEU A 25 13.79 11.47 -4.45
N LEU A 26 12.63 11.91 -4.95
CA LEU A 26 12.39 13.32 -5.29
C LEU A 26 12.56 14.22 -4.07
N LEU A 27 12.03 13.83 -2.91
CA LEU A 27 12.16 14.59 -1.68
C LEU A 27 13.60 14.69 -1.20
N PHE A 28 14.45 13.68 -1.41
CA PHE A 28 15.86 13.77 -0.99
C PHE A 28 16.76 14.47 -2.01
N THR A 29 16.41 14.46 -3.30
CA THR A 29 17.27 14.99 -4.37
C THR A 29 16.89 16.40 -4.84
N LEU A 30 15.59 16.70 -4.94
CA LEU A 30 15.11 17.97 -5.50
C LEU A 30 14.56 18.93 -4.42
N SER A 31 14.33 18.46 -3.20
CA SER A 31 13.81 19.30 -2.09
C SER A 31 14.66 20.52 -1.80
N GLU A 32 15.98 20.39 -1.88
CA GLU A 32 16.90 21.48 -1.50
C GLU A 32 16.97 22.61 -2.54
N LEU A 33 16.45 22.39 -3.76
CA LEU A 33 16.49 23.38 -4.83
C LEU A 33 15.39 24.43 -4.70
N HIS A 34 14.16 24.03 -4.38
CA HIS A 34 13.03 24.97 -4.30
C HIS A 34 11.93 24.46 -3.36
N ALA A 35 11.39 25.37 -2.53
CA ALA A 35 10.27 25.08 -1.61
C ALA A 35 9.04 24.49 -2.33
N SER A 36 8.75 24.91 -3.57
CA SER A 36 7.65 24.34 -4.36
C SER A 36 7.88 22.86 -4.70
N LEU A 37 9.11 22.48 -5.05
CA LEU A 37 9.48 21.08 -5.31
C LEU A 37 9.42 20.24 -4.04
N HIS A 38 9.74 20.83 -2.88
CA HIS A 38 9.59 20.17 -1.59
C HIS A 38 8.12 19.79 -1.30
N TYR A 39 7.20 20.76 -1.41
CA TYR A 39 5.76 20.50 -1.19
C TYR A 39 5.18 19.53 -2.23
N LEU A 40 5.62 19.61 -3.49
CA LEU A 40 5.21 18.69 -4.54
C LEU A 40 5.70 17.25 -4.25
N SER A 41 6.95 17.12 -3.79
CA SER A 41 7.52 15.82 -3.41
C SER A 41 6.78 15.21 -2.21
N LEU A 42 6.45 16.03 -1.20
CA LEU A 42 5.62 15.59 -0.07
C LEU A 42 4.22 15.14 -0.53
N PHE A 43 3.60 15.85 -1.47
CA PHE A 43 2.29 15.47 -1.99
C PHE A 43 2.33 14.11 -2.70
N ILE A 44 3.34 13.88 -3.56
CA ILE A 44 3.55 12.59 -4.24
C ILE A 44 3.82 11.49 -3.21
N LEU A 45 4.64 11.78 -2.19
CA LEU A 45 4.93 10.85 -1.10
C LEU A 45 3.65 10.42 -0.37
N PHE A 46 2.81 11.36 0.02
CA PHE A 46 1.55 11.09 0.72
C PHE A 46 0.57 10.28 -0.14
N ILE A 47 0.47 10.58 -1.44
CA ILE A 47 -0.38 9.83 -2.36
C ILE A 47 0.14 8.40 -2.52
N GLY A 48 1.44 8.22 -2.76
CA GLY A 48 2.06 6.91 -2.87
C GLY A 48 1.83 6.08 -1.61
N PHE A 49 1.99 6.70 -0.44
CA PHE A 49 1.71 6.10 0.85
C PHE A 49 0.25 5.66 0.98
N ALA A 50 -0.71 6.55 0.68
CA ALA A 50 -2.14 6.22 0.77
C ALA A 50 -2.53 5.06 -0.17
N ILE A 51 -2.04 5.06 -1.41
CA ILE A 51 -2.29 3.98 -2.37
C ILE A 51 -1.68 2.66 -1.88
N ALA A 52 -0.44 2.69 -1.38
CA ALA A 52 0.20 1.51 -0.81
C ALA A 52 -0.62 0.97 0.37
N MET A 53 -1.04 1.85 1.27
CA MET A 53 -1.81 1.50 2.46
C MET A 53 -3.18 0.88 2.11
N LEU A 54 -3.86 1.38 1.08
CA LEU A 54 -5.10 0.77 0.56
C LEU A 54 -4.86 -0.63 -0.02
N GLY A 55 -3.75 -0.84 -0.74
CA GLY A 55 -3.35 -2.16 -1.24
C GLY A 55 -3.05 -3.15 -0.11
N TYR A 56 -2.37 -2.69 0.94
CA TYR A 56 -2.08 -3.48 2.14
C TYR A 56 -3.36 -3.83 2.90
N PHE A 57 -4.29 -2.88 3.06
CA PHE A 57 -5.56 -3.09 3.77
C PHE A 57 -6.38 -4.22 3.13
N GLY A 58 -6.43 -4.31 1.80
CA GLY A 58 -7.09 -5.41 1.10
C GLY A 58 -6.52 -6.80 1.45
N ILE A 59 -5.20 -6.91 1.57
CA ILE A 59 -4.52 -8.15 1.97
C ILE A 59 -4.79 -8.48 3.44
N PHE A 60 -4.77 -7.45 4.30
CA PHE A 60 -5.00 -7.58 5.73
C PHE A 60 -6.42 -8.07 6.05
N VAL A 61 -7.45 -7.43 5.47
CA VAL A 61 -8.87 -7.82 5.65
C VAL A 61 -9.09 -9.26 5.22
N GLN A 62 -8.48 -9.70 4.12
CA GLN A 62 -8.60 -11.06 3.64
C GLN A 62 -7.96 -12.08 4.60
N ARG A 63 -6.77 -11.81 5.15
CA ARG A 63 -6.16 -12.68 6.17
C ARG A 63 -7.00 -12.74 7.44
N PHE A 64 -7.57 -11.63 7.87
CA PHE A 64 -8.40 -11.56 9.07
C PHE A 64 -9.74 -12.29 8.89
N SER A 65 -10.37 -12.17 7.71
CA SER A 65 -11.59 -12.91 7.37
C SER A 65 -11.36 -14.43 7.36
N PHE A 66 -10.16 -14.87 6.95
CA PHE A 66 -9.78 -16.27 7.00
C PHE A 66 -9.58 -16.80 8.44
N ILE A 67 -9.06 -15.96 9.34
CA ILE A 67 -8.92 -16.30 10.77
C ILE A 67 -10.29 -16.42 11.45
N LYS A 68 -11.23 -15.52 11.13
CA LYS A 68 -12.58 -15.52 11.70
C LYS A 68 -13.43 -16.73 11.25
N ASN A 69 -13.14 -17.31 10.08
CA ASN A 69 -13.88 -18.45 9.52
C ASN A 69 -13.27 -19.83 9.84
N LYS A 70 -12.31 -19.93 10.76
CA LYS A 70 -11.89 -21.24 11.28
C LYS A 70 -13.04 -21.86 12.05
N LYS A 71 -13.84 -22.71 11.38
CA LYS A 71 -14.81 -23.59 12.05
C LYS A 71 -14.06 -24.38 13.13
N PRO A 72 -14.63 -24.53 14.35
CA PRO A 72 -14.02 -25.35 15.37
C PRO A 72 -13.81 -26.77 14.80
N PRO A 73 -12.67 -27.42 15.13
CA PRO A 73 -12.38 -28.77 14.63
C PRO A 73 -13.55 -29.71 14.97
N PRO A 74 -13.88 -30.66 14.08
CA PRO A 74 -14.95 -31.63 14.35
C PRO A 74 -14.61 -32.35 15.65
N ARG A 75 -15.58 -32.38 16.59
CA ARG A 75 -15.46 -33.18 17.80
C ARG A 75 -15.56 -34.64 17.36
N PHE A 76 -14.45 -35.36 17.49
CA PHE A 76 -14.41 -36.82 17.42
C PHE A 76 -15.14 -37.42 18.62
#